data_AF-A0A8T6NFL0-F1
#
_entry.id   AF-A0A8T6NFL0-F1
#
_cell.length_a   1.000
_cell.length_b   1.000
_cell.length_c   1.000
_cell.angle_alpha   90.00
_cell.angle_beta   90.00
_cell.angle_gamma   90.00
#
_symmetry.space_group_name_H-M   'P 1'
#
loop_
_entity.id
_entity.type
_entity.pdbx_description
1 polymer ?
#
loop_
_entity_poly.entity_id
_entity_poly.type
_entity_poly.pdbx_seq_one_letter_code
_entity_poly.pdbx_strand_id
1 'polypeptide(L)'
;MMLNPDGNDFDTRWNHNHTGGWTDPASGRPVGVDLNRNYAHFWNDCEPNNPFSPGGSAFSESETRSNAEYMNTVVPDADLYVTMHTGVWIMLYPWGKWPDQPSDWELFHFIRDDVHAEVSDIPIQNANQGLYPNCGTSRDYGYGVMGFPTFTFETDDEQFVPGSFEALNERLGEEMDVMRYLIDNVWYWRARLVVEDFSIDDEEVTFTVNNLGHASTRNATLQYVSGDEVLWESVNFTANATALTTITSGGFDQTGGEWRLSYQKRVIHSSKWVNETLDLSEFEDSMGVLTLTNVVWVLQMGAIPLAAIAFAFWWSREEEPFGLSKDDVIEAELID
;
A
#
# COMPACT_ATOMS: atom_id res chain seq x y z
N MET A 1 -4.27 19.13 -0.82
CA MET A 1 -5.00 19.89 -1.85
C MET A 1 -6.45 19.99 -1.41
N MET A 2 -7.07 21.17 -1.40
CA MET A 2 -8.52 21.28 -1.21
C MET A 2 -9.18 21.01 -2.57
N LEU A 3 -9.83 19.85 -2.71
CA LEU A 3 -10.36 19.40 -4.00
C LEU A 3 -11.63 20.13 -4.43
N ASN A 4 -12.51 20.50 -3.49
CA ASN A 4 -13.78 21.19 -3.75
C ASN A 4 -13.80 22.63 -3.17
N PRO A 5 -13.04 23.58 -3.75
CA PRO A 5 -13.04 24.96 -3.25
C PRO A 5 -14.42 25.62 -3.38
N ASP A 6 -15.13 25.40 -4.48
CA ASP A 6 -16.46 25.98 -4.72
C ASP A 6 -17.47 25.50 -3.67
N GLY A 7 -17.56 24.19 -3.43
CA GLY A 7 -18.44 23.64 -2.41
C GLY A 7 -18.08 24.15 -1.01
N ASN A 8 -16.79 24.26 -0.69
CA ASN A 8 -16.32 24.83 0.58
C ASN A 8 -16.77 26.29 0.76
N ASP A 9 -16.65 27.13 -0.28
CA ASP A 9 -17.08 28.53 -0.22
C ASP A 9 -18.61 28.69 -0.04
N PHE A 10 -19.39 27.75 -0.56
CA PHE A 10 -20.85 27.71 -0.39
C PHE A 10 -21.32 26.93 0.85
N ASP A 11 -20.41 26.42 1.67
CA ASP A 11 -20.71 25.56 2.82
C ASP A 11 -21.58 24.34 2.42
N THR A 12 -21.21 23.69 1.32
CA THR A 12 -21.88 22.48 0.81
C THR A 12 -20.87 21.39 0.50
N ARG A 13 -21.23 20.14 0.81
CA ARG A 13 -20.39 18.97 0.46
C ARG A 13 -20.33 18.66 -1.04
N TRP A 14 -21.19 19.28 -1.84
CA TRP A 14 -21.33 19.00 -3.27
C TRP A 14 -20.58 20.04 -4.09
N ASN A 15 -20.15 19.69 -5.30
CA ASN A 15 -19.72 20.72 -6.24
C ASN A 15 -20.93 21.49 -6.74
N HIS A 16 -20.87 22.82 -6.86
CA HIS A 16 -22.04 23.66 -7.18
C HIS A 16 -22.56 23.49 -8.61
N ASN A 17 -21.86 22.70 -9.43
CA ASN A 17 -22.34 22.33 -10.73
C ASN A 17 -23.56 21.40 -10.64
N HIS A 18 -24.63 21.74 -11.37
CA HIS A 18 -25.88 20.98 -11.40
C HIS A 18 -26.04 20.13 -12.68
N THR A 19 -24.96 19.96 -13.45
CA THR A 19 -24.98 19.07 -14.62
C THR A 19 -25.19 17.62 -14.19
N GLY A 20 -26.28 17.01 -14.66
CA GLY A 20 -26.67 15.64 -14.30
C GLY A 20 -28.14 15.51 -13.90
N GLY A 21 -28.83 16.63 -13.63
CA GLY A 21 -30.29 16.63 -13.43
C GLY A 21 -30.77 15.95 -12.16
N TRP A 22 -29.88 15.67 -11.21
CA TRP A 22 -30.22 15.08 -9.93
C TRP A 22 -30.89 16.09 -9.02
N THR A 23 -32.01 15.69 -8.42
CA THR A 23 -32.76 16.49 -7.45
C THR A 23 -32.81 15.79 -6.11
N ASP A 24 -32.60 16.52 -5.03
CA ASP A 24 -32.73 16.00 -3.68
C ASP A 24 -34.19 15.55 -3.48
N PRO A 25 -34.44 14.25 -3.17
CA PRO A 25 -35.79 13.76 -2.97
C PRO A 25 -36.57 14.49 -1.86
N ALA A 26 -35.87 15.08 -0.88
CA ALA A 26 -36.50 15.79 0.23
C ALA A 26 -36.87 17.24 -0.12
N SER A 27 -35.98 17.99 -0.77
CA SER A 27 -36.21 19.40 -1.10
C SER A 27 -36.71 19.67 -2.53
N GLY A 28 -36.62 18.68 -3.43
CA GLY A 28 -36.93 18.82 -4.86
C GLY A 28 -35.99 19.75 -5.63
N ARG A 29 -34.90 20.21 -5.00
CA ARG A 29 -33.92 21.12 -5.61
C ARG A 29 -32.83 20.33 -6.32
N PRO A 30 -32.25 20.86 -7.41
CA PRO A 30 -31.04 20.29 -7.99
C PRO A 30 -29.96 20.13 -6.91
N VAL A 31 -29.36 18.94 -6.86
CA VAL A 31 -28.17 18.70 -6.04
C VAL A 31 -26.94 19.03 -6.87
N GLY A 32 -25.88 19.48 -6.21
CA GLY A 32 -24.57 19.53 -6.84
C GLY A 32 -24.03 18.13 -7.19
N VAL A 33 -22.84 18.05 -7.76
CA VAL A 33 -22.19 16.76 -8.07
C VAL A 33 -21.36 16.26 -6.89
N ASP A 34 -21.46 14.96 -6.57
CA ASP A 34 -20.57 14.31 -5.60
C ASP A 34 -19.25 14.00 -6.31
N LEU A 35 -18.20 14.74 -5.96
CA LEU A 35 -16.89 14.53 -6.56
C LEU A 35 -16.38 13.10 -6.29
N ASN A 36 -16.74 12.48 -5.16
CA ASN A 36 -16.36 11.10 -4.84
C ASN A 36 -17.32 10.07 -5.47
N ARG A 37 -18.08 10.47 -6.50
CA ARG A 37 -18.87 9.60 -7.39
C ARG A 37 -18.57 9.87 -8.86
N ASN A 38 -17.66 10.81 -9.13
CA ASN A 38 -17.39 11.34 -10.45
C ASN A 38 -16.11 10.77 -11.10
N TYR A 39 -15.41 9.83 -10.46
CA TYR A 39 -14.20 9.22 -11.03
C TYR A 39 -14.52 8.08 -12.01
N ALA A 40 -13.68 7.89 -13.03
CA ALA A 40 -13.86 6.85 -14.07
C ALA A 40 -13.46 5.43 -13.61
N HIS A 41 -13.97 4.97 -12.47
CA HIS A 41 -13.91 3.58 -12.05
C HIS A 41 -15.32 3.07 -11.77
N PHE A 42 -15.87 2.30 -12.72
CA PHE A 42 -17.27 1.85 -12.71
C PHE A 42 -18.26 2.99 -12.40
N TRP A 43 -18.03 4.14 -13.01
CA TRP A 43 -18.83 5.35 -12.81
C TRP A 43 -20.33 5.07 -13.02
N ASN A 44 -21.16 5.47 -12.05
CA ASN A 44 -22.61 5.29 -12.07
C ASN A 44 -23.09 3.84 -12.29
N ASP A 45 -22.31 2.86 -11.81
CA ASP A 45 -22.59 1.42 -11.98
C ASP A 45 -22.79 0.69 -10.62
N CYS A 46 -23.27 1.40 -9.59
CA CYS A 46 -23.61 0.82 -8.30
C CYS A 46 -25.06 1.10 -7.95
N GLU A 47 -25.81 0.06 -7.58
CA GLU A 47 -27.15 0.20 -7.02
C GLU A 47 -27.10 0.47 -5.50
N PRO A 48 -28.11 1.18 -4.95
CA PRO A 48 -29.16 1.89 -5.67
C PRO A 48 -28.61 3.19 -6.29
N ASN A 49 -29.05 3.52 -7.51
CA ASN A 49 -28.63 4.71 -8.26
C ASN A 49 -29.10 6.06 -7.63
N ASN A 50 -29.37 6.14 -6.33
CA ASN A 50 -29.87 7.35 -5.67
C ASN A 50 -29.57 7.29 -4.15
N PRO A 51 -29.02 8.35 -3.49
CA PRO A 51 -28.78 9.73 -3.94
C PRO A 51 -27.30 10.11 -3.92
N PHE A 52 -26.58 9.85 -5.01
CA PHE A 52 -25.13 10.11 -5.07
C PHE A 52 -24.69 11.08 -6.18
N SER A 53 -25.63 11.71 -6.89
CA SER A 53 -25.39 12.75 -7.94
C SER A 53 -24.01 12.66 -8.64
N PRO A 54 -23.73 11.60 -9.41
CA PRO A 54 -22.40 11.32 -9.95
C PRO A 54 -21.93 12.25 -11.09
N GLY A 55 -22.72 13.27 -11.44
CA GLY A 55 -22.48 14.16 -12.58
C GLY A 55 -23.06 13.65 -13.90
N GLY A 56 -22.81 14.39 -14.99
CA GLY A 56 -23.28 14.04 -16.34
C GLY A 56 -22.45 12.96 -17.04
N SER A 57 -21.20 12.78 -16.62
CA SER A 57 -20.27 11.75 -17.07
C SER A 57 -19.17 11.58 -16.03
N ALA A 58 -18.37 10.52 -16.12
CA ALA A 58 -17.11 10.46 -15.38
C ALA A 58 -16.24 11.68 -15.72
N PHE A 59 -15.61 12.28 -14.71
CA PHE A 59 -14.79 13.49 -14.80
C PHE A 59 -15.50 14.68 -15.45
N SER A 60 -16.83 14.78 -15.27
CA SER A 60 -17.59 15.96 -15.71
C SER A 60 -17.17 17.22 -14.95
N GLU A 61 -16.71 17.06 -13.71
CA GLU A 61 -16.30 18.16 -12.85
C GLU A 61 -14.83 18.55 -13.09
N SER A 62 -14.53 19.85 -13.10
CA SER A 62 -13.16 20.35 -13.30
C SER A 62 -12.21 19.83 -12.23
N GLU A 63 -12.70 19.66 -11.01
CA GLU A 63 -11.96 19.28 -9.82
C GLU A 63 -11.45 17.84 -9.94
N THR A 64 -12.35 16.89 -10.24
CA THR A 64 -11.98 15.48 -10.43
C THR A 64 -11.18 15.26 -11.69
N ARG A 65 -11.49 15.98 -12.78
CA ARG A 65 -10.71 15.93 -14.02
C ARG A 65 -9.27 16.39 -13.78
N SER A 66 -9.08 17.51 -13.11
CA SER A 66 -7.73 18.04 -12.82
C SER A 66 -6.94 17.10 -11.91
N ASN A 67 -7.58 16.50 -10.89
CA ASN A 67 -6.92 15.51 -10.04
C ASN A 67 -6.51 14.26 -10.84
N ALA A 68 -7.40 13.74 -11.70
CA ALA A 68 -7.08 12.60 -12.57
C ALA A 68 -5.94 12.93 -13.54
N GLU A 69 -5.95 14.10 -14.17
CA GLU A 69 -4.86 14.57 -15.04
C GLU A 69 -3.53 14.64 -14.27
N TYR A 70 -3.51 15.18 -13.04
CA TYR A 70 -2.34 15.22 -12.18
C TYR A 70 -1.82 13.81 -11.85
N MET A 71 -2.70 12.90 -11.45
CA MET A 71 -2.35 11.49 -11.16
C MET A 71 -1.72 10.80 -12.38
N ASN A 72 -2.25 11.05 -13.59
CA ASN A 72 -1.76 10.40 -14.82
C ASN A 72 -0.48 11.02 -15.38
N THR A 73 -0.24 12.32 -15.16
CA THR A 73 0.83 13.04 -15.87
C THR A 73 1.99 13.48 -14.98
N VAL A 74 1.74 13.71 -13.69
CA VAL A 74 2.74 14.23 -12.75
C VAL A 74 3.20 13.16 -11.77
N VAL A 75 2.27 12.37 -11.23
CA VAL A 75 2.57 11.32 -10.26
C VAL A 75 2.13 9.92 -10.70
N PRO A 76 2.37 9.52 -11.97
CA PRO A 76 1.90 8.23 -12.46
C PRO A 76 2.53 7.07 -11.71
N ASP A 77 3.71 7.25 -11.11
CA ASP A 77 4.46 6.23 -10.38
C ASP A 77 4.36 6.34 -8.86
N ALA A 78 3.37 7.09 -8.34
CA ALA A 78 3.14 7.17 -6.90
C ALA A 78 2.99 5.77 -6.27
N ASP A 79 3.45 5.62 -5.04
CA ASP A 79 3.39 4.34 -4.31
C ASP A 79 2.31 4.32 -3.21
N LEU A 80 1.58 5.44 -3.02
CA LEU A 80 0.48 5.56 -2.07
C LEU A 80 -0.49 6.67 -2.51
N TYR A 81 -1.80 6.43 -2.39
CA TYR A 81 -2.81 7.46 -2.53
C TYR A 81 -3.75 7.48 -1.32
N VAL A 82 -3.93 8.65 -0.72
CA VAL A 82 -4.80 8.84 0.45
C VAL A 82 -5.81 9.93 0.14
N THR A 83 -7.08 9.67 0.42
CA THR A 83 -8.18 10.63 0.33
C THR A 83 -8.82 10.81 1.70
N MET A 84 -8.97 12.05 2.14
CA MET A 84 -9.47 12.40 3.48
C MET A 84 -10.92 12.86 3.39
N HIS A 85 -11.75 12.35 4.30
CA HIS A 85 -13.18 12.58 4.41
C HIS A 85 -13.58 12.69 5.90
N THR A 86 -14.83 13.07 6.14
CA THR A 86 -15.40 13.20 7.49
C THR A 86 -16.83 12.67 7.45
N GLY A 87 -17.28 12.01 8.52
CA GLY A 87 -18.67 11.57 8.69
C GLY A 87 -18.84 10.27 9.48
N VAL A 88 -17.76 9.50 9.60
CA VAL A 88 -17.59 8.35 10.49
C VAL A 88 -16.11 8.27 10.88
N TRP A 89 -15.74 7.39 11.81
CA TRP A 89 -14.35 7.12 12.19
C TRP A 89 -13.92 5.73 11.69
N ILE A 90 -13.26 5.69 10.53
CA ILE A 90 -12.86 4.45 9.85
C ILE A 90 -11.84 4.73 8.73
N MET A 91 -10.91 3.80 8.53
CA MET A 91 -10.01 3.77 7.38
C MET A 91 -10.46 2.69 6.39
N LEU A 92 -10.69 3.08 5.14
CA LEU A 92 -11.25 2.21 4.12
C LEU A 92 -10.28 1.96 2.99
N TYR A 93 -10.15 0.71 2.58
CA TYR A 93 -9.43 0.33 1.38
C TYR A 93 -10.41 -0.23 0.32
N PRO A 94 -9.98 -0.34 -0.95
CA PRO A 94 -10.79 -0.92 -2.00
C PRO A 94 -11.38 -2.29 -1.62
N TRP A 95 -12.52 -2.66 -2.16
CA TRP A 95 -13.33 -1.96 -3.14
C TRP A 95 -14.53 -1.29 -2.47
N GLY A 96 -14.95 -0.15 -3.02
CA GLY A 96 -16.29 0.39 -2.80
C GLY A 96 -17.33 -0.35 -3.62
N LYS A 97 -16.98 -0.73 -4.86
CA LYS A 97 -17.94 -1.39 -5.76
C LYS A 97 -18.29 -2.80 -5.32
N TRP A 98 -17.30 -3.59 -4.90
CA TRP A 98 -17.47 -5.00 -4.59
C TRP A 98 -17.19 -5.29 -3.12
N PRO A 99 -17.96 -6.21 -2.50
CA PRO A 99 -17.69 -6.67 -1.14
C PRO A 99 -16.51 -7.64 -1.05
N ASP A 100 -16.03 -8.15 -2.19
CA ASP A 100 -14.86 -9.03 -2.24
C ASP A 100 -13.58 -8.25 -1.93
N GLN A 101 -12.62 -8.94 -1.32
CA GLN A 101 -11.31 -8.36 -1.05
C GLN A 101 -10.54 -8.08 -2.35
N PRO A 102 -9.66 -7.08 -2.39
CA PRO A 102 -8.77 -6.87 -3.52
C PRO A 102 -7.87 -8.08 -3.80
N SER A 103 -7.34 -8.19 -5.01
CA SER A 103 -6.53 -9.37 -5.38
C SER A 103 -5.18 -9.44 -4.65
N ASP A 104 -4.66 -8.32 -4.15
CA ASP A 104 -3.49 -8.21 -3.28
C ASP A 104 -3.89 -7.95 -1.81
N TRP A 105 -5.03 -8.52 -1.36
CA TRP A 105 -5.60 -8.30 -0.03
C TRP A 105 -4.61 -8.49 1.13
N GLU A 106 -3.59 -9.34 0.96
CA GLU A 106 -2.57 -9.56 1.97
C GLU A 106 -1.88 -8.27 2.40
N LEU A 107 -1.69 -7.31 1.48
CA LEU A 107 -1.14 -5.99 1.76
C LEU A 107 -2.03 -5.22 2.75
N PHE A 108 -3.33 -5.17 2.47
CA PHE A 108 -4.28 -4.40 3.28
C PHE A 108 -4.51 -5.02 4.65
N HIS A 109 -4.53 -6.36 4.73
CA HIS A 109 -4.62 -7.06 6.00
C HIS A 109 -3.34 -6.90 6.84
N PHE A 110 -2.16 -6.97 6.22
CA PHE A 110 -0.91 -6.70 6.91
C PHE A 110 -0.90 -5.28 7.51
N ILE A 111 -1.24 -4.27 6.70
CA ILE A 111 -1.32 -2.88 7.16
C ILE A 111 -2.31 -2.73 8.31
N ARG A 112 -3.51 -3.34 8.22
CA ARG A 112 -4.48 -3.32 9.31
C ARG A 112 -3.89 -3.89 10.60
N ASP A 113 -3.37 -5.11 10.51
CA ASP A 113 -2.94 -5.85 11.69
C ASP A 113 -1.75 -5.15 12.37
N ASP A 114 -0.83 -4.57 11.58
CA ASP A 114 0.34 -3.85 12.09
C ASP A 114 -0.02 -2.47 12.68
N VAL A 115 -0.93 -1.73 12.02
CA VAL A 115 -1.48 -0.47 12.58
C VAL A 115 -2.19 -0.73 13.91
N HIS A 116 -2.99 -1.80 14.01
CA HIS A 116 -3.67 -2.21 15.25
C HIS A 116 -2.73 -2.67 16.35
N ALA A 117 -1.56 -3.21 15.98
CA ALA A 117 -0.56 -3.62 16.95
C ALA A 117 0.23 -2.43 17.52
N GLU A 118 0.54 -1.43 16.68
CA GLU A 118 1.59 -0.46 16.99
C GLU A 118 1.14 1.02 17.04
N VAL A 119 0.01 1.37 16.41
CA VAL A 119 -0.32 2.78 16.12
C VAL A 119 -1.70 3.22 16.63
N SER A 120 -2.77 2.51 16.25
CA SER A 120 -4.14 3.01 16.40
C SER A 120 -5.16 1.87 16.37
N ASP A 121 -6.30 2.05 17.05
CA ASP A 121 -7.44 1.13 16.99
C ASP A 121 -8.44 1.48 15.86
N ILE A 122 -8.11 2.42 14.97
CA ILE A 122 -9.00 2.85 13.88
C ILE A 122 -9.46 1.63 13.07
N PRO A 123 -10.76 1.39 12.87
CA PRO A 123 -11.21 0.25 12.10
C PRO A 123 -10.66 0.36 10.67
N ILE A 124 -10.04 -0.71 10.16
CA ILE A 124 -9.53 -0.75 8.78
C ILE A 124 -10.23 -1.86 8.01
N GLN A 125 -11.02 -1.50 7.00
CA GLN A 125 -11.91 -2.43 6.30
C GLN A 125 -12.06 -2.14 4.81
N ASN A 126 -12.48 -3.16 4.05
CA ASN A 126 -12.96 -2.98 2.69
C ASN A 126 -14.14 -1.99 2.69
N ALA A 127 -14.15 -1.04 1.76
CA ALA A 127 -15.11 0.07 1.77
C ALA A 127 -16.57 -0.33 1.59
N ASN A 128 -16.85 -1.35 0.77
CA ASN A 128 -18.21 -1.86 0.59
C ASN A 128 -18.70 -2.55 1.86
N GLN A 129 -17.86 -3.41 2.45
CA GLN A 129 -18.18 -4.15 3.68
C GLN A 129 -18.28 -3.25 4.91
N GLY A 130 -17.39 -2.27 5.02
CA GLY A 130 -17.31 -1.36 6.17
C GLY A 130 -18.39 -0.28 6.16
N LEU A 131 -18.84 0.16 4.98
CA LEU A 131 -19.89 1.17 4.83
C LEU A 131 -21.06 0.68 3.97
N TYR A 132 -20.95 0.83 2.66
CA TYR A 132 -21.99 0.51 1.68
C TYR A 132 -21.41 0.49 0.27
N PRO A 133 -22.07 -0.18 -0.69
CA PRO A 133 -21.65 -0.18 -2.09
C PRO A 133 -21.56 1.23 -2.68
N ASN A 134 -20.41 1.59 -3.23
CA ASN A 134 -20.18 2.89 -3.87
C ASN A 134 -19.31 2.75 -5.12
N CYS A 135 -19.59 3.60 -6.12
CA CYS A 135 -18.94 3.59 -7.42
C CYS A 135 -18.46 5.00 -7.79
N GLY A 136 -17.47 5.09 -8.68
CA GLY A 136 -16.90 6.37 -9.11
C GLY A 136 -16.16 7.12 -8.00
N THR A 137 -15.63 6.42 -6.99
CA THR A 137 -14.81 7.02 -5.94
C THR A 137 -13.39 7.28 -6.40
N SER A 138 -12.74 8.28 -5.81
CA SER A 138 -11.32 8.52 -6.03
C SER A 138 -10.49 7.33 -5.55
N ARG A 139 -10.89 6.69 -4.45
CA ARG A 139 -10.22 5.52 -3.87
C ARG A 139 -10.13 4.35 -4.85
N ASP A 140 -11.27 3.93 -5.40
CA ASP A 140 -11.29 2.79 -6.30
C ASP A 140 -10.65 3.13 -7.66
N TYR A 141 -10.65 4.41 -8.07
CA TYR A 141 -9.88 4.87 -9.22
C TYR A 141 -8.36 4.81 -8.98
N GLY A 142 -7.88 5.30 -7.84
CA GLY A 142 -6.46 5.25 -7.47
C GLY A 142 -5.94 3.81 -7.44
N TYR A 143 -6.72 2.87 -6.93
CA TYR A 143 -6.32 1.48 -6.92
C TYR A 143 -6.57 0.76 -8.26
N GLY A 144 -7.81 0.77 -8.75
CA GLY A 144 -8.24 -0.04 -9.90
C GLY A 144 -7.85 0.51 -11.27
N VAL A 145 -7.47 1.78 -11.37
CA VAL A 145 -7.00 2.40 -12.63
C VAL A 145 -5.54 2.82 -12.52
N MET A 146 -5.17 3.56 -11.48
CA MET A 146 -3.79 4.06 -11.35
C MET A 146 -2.82 3.02 -10.81
N GLY A 147 -3.34 2.00 -10.12
CA GLY A 147 -2.51 0.96 -9.56
C GLY A 147 -1.70 1.43 -8.36
N PHE A 148 -2.30 2.26 -7.49
CA PHE A 148 -1.74 2.65 -6.19
C PHE A 148 -2.42 1.91 -5.02
N PRO A 149 -1.68 1.48 -3.98
CA PRO A 149 -2.29 1.23 -2.68
C PRO A 149 -3.06 2.49 -2.27
N THR A 150 -4.35 2.33 -1.93
CA THR A 150 -5.22 3.49 -1.76
C THR A 150 -6.08 3.37 -0.51
N PHE A 151 -6.17 4.46 0.26
CA PHE A 151 -6.97 4.52 1.48
C PHE A 151 -7.86 5.76 1.52
N THR A 152 -9.06 5.59 2.04
CA THR A 152 -9.97 6.68 2.45
C THR A 152 -9.93 6.75 3.97
N PHE A 153 -9.55 7.88 4.55
CA PHE A 153 -9.78 8.13 5.97
C PHE A 153 -11.10 8.88 6.12
N GLU A 154 -11.97 8.38 6.96
CA GLU A 154 -13.08 9.13 7.53
C GLU A 154 -12.68 9.46 8.97
N THR A 155 -12.49 10.74 9.28
CA THR A 155 -11.72 11.17 10.47
C THR A 155 -12.57 11.68 11.65
N ASP A 156 -13.90 11.60 11.57
CA ASP A 156 -14.76 12.15 12.64
C ASP A 156 -16.18 11.58 12.53
N ASP A 157 -16.73 11.08 13.63
CA ASP A 157 -18.11 10.60 13.76
C ASP A 157 -19.05 11.67 14.37
N GLU A 158 -18.53 12.81 14.82
CA GLU A 158 -19.32 13.90 15.40
C GLU A 158 -19.89 14.89 14.36
N GLN A 159 -19.86 14.55 13.07
CA GLN A 159 -20.34 15.40 11.97
C GLN A 159 -21.79 15.91 12.16
N PHE A 160 -22.59 15.23 12.98
CA PHE A 160 -23.99 15.57 13.27
C PHE A 160 -24.25 16.08 14.70
N VAL A 161 -23.21 16.27 15.52
CA VAL A 161 -23.35 16.74 16.90
C VAL A 161 -23.27 18.28 16.91
N PRO A 162 -24.26 19.00 17.50
CA PRO A 162 -24.21 20.46 17.61
C PRO A 162 -23.20 20.88 18.69
N GLY A 163 -21.93 20.84 18.33
CA GLY A 163 -20.80 21.16 19.20
C GLY A 163 -19.84 19.99 19.31
N SER A 164 -18.57 20.28 19.08
CA SER A 164 -17.45 19.39 19.32
C SER A 164 -16.81 19.77 20.66
N PHE A 165 -16.61 18.80 21.55
CA PHE A 165 -15.99 19.02 22.87
C PHE A 165 -14.50 18.65 22.90
N GLU A 166 -13.99 18.09 21.81
CA GLU A 166 -12.61 17.68 21.63
C GLU A 166 -11.92 18.61 20.64
N ALA A 167 -10.63 18.85 20.82
CA ALA A 167 -9.93 19.78 19.94
C ALA A 167 -9.72 19.14 18.55
N LEU A 168 -9.91 19.90 17.46
CA LEU A 168 -9.78 19.39 16.08
C LEU A 168 -8.41 18.72 15.80
N ASN A 169 -7.36 19.15 16.50
CA ASN A 169 -6.03 18.55 16.41
C ASN A 169 -5.94 17.18 17.09
N GLU A 170 -6.72 16.93 18.14
CA GLU A 170 -6.81 15.62 18.80
C GLU A 170 -7.54 14.64 17.86
N ARG A 171 -8.60 15.11 17.19
CA ARG A 171 -9.38 14.34 16.20
C ARG A 171 -8.68 13.94 14.93
N LEU A 172 -7.61 14.65 14.59
CA LEU A 172 -6.79 14.31 13.42
C LEU A 172 -5.48 13.66 13.86
N GLY A 173 -5.17 13.65 15.15
CA GLY A 173 -3.88 13.19 15.66
C GLY A 173 -3.64 11.73 15.32
N GLU A 174 -4.63 10.89 15.60
CA GLU A 174 -4.59 9.46 15.35
C GLU A 174 -4.47 9.14 13.85
N GLU A 175 -5.30 9.72 12.99
CA GLU A 175 -5.23 9.49 11.54
C GLU A 175 -3.94 10.04 10.94
N MET A 176 -3.39 11.12 11.49
CA MET A 176 -2.08 11.63 11.07
C MET A 176 -0.94 10.70 11.49
N ASP A 177 -1.05 10.01 12.62
CA ASP A 177 -0.07 8.99 13.05
C ASP A 177 -0.16 7.74 12.17
N VAL A 178 -1.37 7.28 11.84
CA VAL A 178 -1.55 6.20 10.85
C VAL A 178 -1.05 6.63 9.47
N MET A 179 -1.30 7.87 9.05
CA MET A 179 -0.79 8.39 7.77
C MET A 179 0.74 8.45 7.74
N ARG A 180 1.39 8.86 8.84
CA ARG A 180 2.86 8.81 8.96
C ARG A 180 3.36 7.38 8.84
N TYR A 181 2.75 6.44 9.55
CA TYR A 181 3.08 5.02 9.44
C TYR A 181 3.01 4.53 7.98
N LEU A 182 1.95 4.87 7.24
CA LEU A 182 1.81 4.48 5.83
C LEU A 182 2.91 5.09 4.95
N ILE A 183 3.30 6.34 5.21
CA ILE A 183 4.33 7.05 4.44
C ILE A 183 5.72 6.48 4.75
N ASP A 184 6.04 6.26 6.02
CA ASP A 184 7.34 5.76 6.46
C ASP A 184 7.61 4.34 5.95
N ASN A 185 6.55 3.54 5.77
CA ASN A 185 6.61 2.18 5.26
C ASN A 185 6.29 2.06 3.76
N VAL A 186 6.15 3.18 3.04
CA VAL A 186 5.68 3.19 1.62
C VAL A 186 6.51 2.30 0.70
N TRP A 187 7.79 2.12 1.03
CA TRP A 187 8.72 1.26 0.31
C TRP A 187 8.24 -0.20 0.20
N TYR A 188 7.50 -0.68 1.19
CA TYR A 188 7.07 -2.07 1.30
C TYR A 188 5.66 -2.34 0.75
N TRP A 189 4.91 -1.32 0.31
CA TRP A 189 3.52 -1.47 -0.19
C TRP A 189 3.40 -1.98 -1.64
N ARG A 190 4.32 -2.83 -2.03
CA ARG A 190 4.45 -3.45 -3.36
C ARG A 190 5.28 -4.72 -3.23
N ALA A 191 5.29 -5.56 -4.26
CA ALA A 191 6.32 -6.57 -4.43
C ALA A 191 7.68 -5.88 -4.62
N ARG A 192 8.69 -6.46 -3.96
CA ARG A 192 10.07 -6.00 -3.99
C ARG A 192 10.98 -7.21 -3.96
N LEU A 193 11.44 -7.61 -5.14
CA LEU A 193 12.16 -8.86 -5.32
C LEU A 193 13.67 -8.63 -5.19
N VAL A 194 14.32 -9.40 -4.33
CA VAL A 194 15.78 -9.43 -4.17
C VAL A 194 16.25 -10.86 -4.41
N VAL A 195 17.28 -11.04 -5.25
CA VAL A 195 17.91 -12.36 -5.44
C VAL A 195 18.86 -12.60 -4.28
N GLU A 196 18.63 -13.66 -3.51
CA GLU A 196 19.46 -14.05 -2.37
C GLU A 196 20.42 -15.20 -2.68
N ASP A 197 20.10 -16.01 -3.68
CA ASP A 197 20.94 -17.10 -4.16
C ASP A 197 20.81 -17.20 -5.67
N PHE A 198 21.92 -17.50 -6.34
CA PHE A 198 21.98 -17.62 -7.79
C PHE A 198 23.10 -18.60 -8.18
N SER A 199 22.79 -19.51 -9.08
CA SER A 199 23.74 -20.46 -9.64
C SER A 199 23.37 -20.84 -11.07
N ILE A 200 24.40 -21.16 -11.85
CA ILE A 200 24.26 -21.70 -13.19
C ILE A 200 25.05 -23.01 -13.22
N ASP A 201 24.38 -24.12 -13.48
CA ASP A 201 25.00 -25.44 -13.65
C ASP A 201 24.66 -25.96 -15.04
N ASP A 202 25.68 -26.14 -15.89
CA ASP A 202 25.54 -26.37 -17.33
C ASP A 202 24.62 -25.34 -18.02
N GLU A 203 23.42 -25.75 -18.42
CA GLU A 203 22.39 -24.90 -19.05
C GLU A 203 21.21 -24.58 -18.11
N GLU A 204 21.30 -24.96 -16.83
CA GLU A 204 20.27 -24.71 -15.81
C GLU A 204 20.63 -23.53 -14.90
N VAL A 205 19.75 -22.54 -14.87
CA VAL A 205 19.82 -21.39 -13.96
C VAL A 205 18.91 -21.65 -12.78
N THR A 206 19.46 -21.66 -11.57
CA THR A 206 18.70 -21.76 -10.32
C THR A 206 18.92 -20.51 -9.48
N PHE A 207 17.83 -19.93 -8.99
CA PHE A 207 17.89 -18.71 -8.18
C PHE A 207 16.80 -18.68 -7.12
N THR A 208 17.11 -18.05 -6.00
CA THR A 208 16.16 -17.80 -4.90
C THR A 208 15.89 -16.31 -4.81
N VAL A 209 14.61 -15.97 -4.83
CA VAL A 209 14.11 -14.60 -4.69
C VAL A 209 13.43 -14.44 -3.34
N ASN A 210 13.82 -13.41 -2.60
CA ASN A 210 13.10 -12.90 -1.44
C ASN A 210 12.20 -11.74 -1.86
N ASN A 211 10.90 -11.88 -1.67
CA ASN A 211 9.99 -10.75 -1.77
C ASN A 211 9.95 -10.00 -0.44
N LEU A 212 10.71 -8.91 -0.34
CA LEU A 212 10.71 -8.03 0.85
C LEU A 212 9.41 -7.24 1.01
N GLY A 213 8.57 -7.23 -0.02
CA GLY A 213 7.34 -6.49 -0.08
C GLY A 213 6.14 -7.17 0.57
N HIS A 214 5.13 -6.38 0.92
CA HIS A 214 3.86 -6.86 1.48
C HIS A 214 2.77 -7.11 0.42
N ALA A 215 3.12 -7.05 -0.86
CA ALA A 215 2.24 -7.48 -1.94
C ALA A 215 2.87 -8.61 -2.75
N SER A 216 2.05 -9.56 -3.18
CA SER A 216 2.49 -10.62 -4.09
C SER A 216 2.66 -10.10 -5.53
N THR A 217 3.43 -10.84 -6.33
CA THR A 217 3.51 -10.65 -7.78
C THR A 217 3.42 -12.00 -8.51
N ARG A 218 2.90 -11.98 -9.73
CA ARG A 218 2.69 -13.15 -10.59
C ARG A 218 3.26 -12.88 -11.97
N ASN A 219 3.60 -13.96 -12.67
CA ASN A 219 4.26 -13.90 -13.97
C ASN A 219 5.57 -13.12 -13.94
N ALA A 220 6.28 -13.18 -12.82
CA ALA A 220 7.64 -12.64 -12.72
C ALA A 220 8.60 -13.55 -13.50
N THR A 221 9.63 -12.95 -14.08
CA THR A 221 10.70 -13.66 -14.77
C THR A 221 12.05 -13.08 -14.41
N LEU A 222 13.06 -13.95 -14.34
CA LEU A 222 14.45 -13.55 -14.44
C LEU A 222 14.82 -13.57 -15.93
N GLN A 223 15.34 -12.46 -16.43
CA GLN A 223 15.68 -12.28 -17.84
C GLN A 223 17.17 -11.99 -17.98
N TYR A 224 17.77 -12.57 -19.02
CA TYR A 224 19.10 -12.20 -19.48
C TYR A 224 18.97 -11.39 -20.76
N VAL A 225 19.49 -10.16 -20.76
CA VAL A 225 19.21 -9.19 -21.81
C VAL A 225 20.48 -8.57 -22.39
N SER A 226 20.43 -8.15 -23.66
CA SER A 226 21.45 -7.33 -24.29
C SER A 226 20.79 -6.12 -24.93
N GLY A 227 20.90 -4.96 -24.28
CA GLY A 227 20.09 -3.79 -24.61
C GLY A 227 18.60 -4.07 -24.44
N ASP A 228 17.83 -3.97 -25.51
CA ASP A 228 16.37 -4.22 -25.51
C ASP A 228 16.00 -5.68 -25.85
N GLU A 229 16.96 -6.50 -26.26
CA GLU A 229 16.73 -7.89 -26.65
C GLU A 229 16.78 -8.83 -25.43
N VAL A 230 15.74 -9.65 -25.26
CA VAL A 230 15.71 -10.73 -24.26
C VAL A 230 16.34 -11.98 -24.88
N LEU A 231 17.55 -12.33 -24.42
CA LEU A 231 18.31 -13.48 -24.92
C LEU A 231 17.86 -14.79 -24.26
N TRP A 232 17.45 -14.72 -23.00
CA TRP A 232 16.91 -15.84 -22.24
C TRP A 232 15.93 -15.34 -21.18
N GLU A 233 14.92 -16.14 -20.85
CA GLU A 233 13.98 -15.88 -19.76
C GLU A 233 13.70 -17.17 -18.98
N SER A 234 13.57 -17.02 -17.66
CA SER A 234 13.17 -18.12 -16.79
C SER A 234 11.71 -18.52 -17.06
N VAL A 235 11.31 -19.67 -16.53
CA VAL A 235 9.88 -19.95 -16.37
C VAL A 235 9.22 -18.86 -15.52
N ASN A 236 7.97 -18.54 -15.84
CA ASN A 236 7.18 -17.62 -15.03
C ASN A 236 7.04 -18.15 -13.61
N PHE A 237 7.26 -17.29 -12.62
CA PHE A 237 7.06 -17.63 -11.22
C PHE A 237 6.13 -16.65 -10.51
N THR A 238 5.66 -17.08 -9.34
CA THR A 238 4.90 -16.27 -8.39
C THR A 238 5.75 -16.07 -7.17
N ALA A 239 5.89 -14.82 -6.72
CA ALA A 239 6.50 -14.50 -5.44
C ALA A 239 5.41 -13.95 -4.52
N ASN A 240 5.07 -14.72 -3.49
CA ASN A 240 4.09 -14.31 -2.48
C ASN A 240 4.67 -13.17 -1.62
N ALA A 241 3.81 -12.36 -1.00
CA ALA A 241 4.22 -11.32 -0.06
C ALA A 241 5.12 -11.90 1.06
N THR A 242 6.22 -11.21 1.37
CA THR A 242 7.13 -11.54 2.48
C THR A 242 7.60 -13.00 2.47
N ALA A 243 7.92 -13.53 1.29
CA ALA A 243 8.25 -14.95 1.12
C ALA A 243 9.45 -15.18 0.18
N LEU A 244 10.17 -16.26 0.48
CA LEU A 244 11.23 -16.80 -0.37
C LEU A 244 10.65 -17.76 -1.40
N THR A 245 11.14 -17.68 -2.64
CA THR A 245 10.79 -18.59 -3.73
C THR A 245 12.04 -19.01 -4.48
N THR A 246 12.25 -20.30 -4.67
CA THR A 246 13.35 -20.84 -5.50
C THR A 246 12.81 -21.31 -6.83
N ILE A 247 13.51 -20.93 -7.90
CA ILE A 247 13.14 -21.19 -9.28
C ILE A 247 14.34 -21.81 -9.99
N THR A 248 14.08 -22.84 -10.79
CA THR A 248 15.07 -23.44 -11.70
C THR A 248 14.53 -23.39 -13.12
N SER A 249 15.37 -23.04 -14.09
CA SER A 249 15.01 -22.93 -15.51
C SER A 249 16.18 -23.31 -16.39
N GLY A 250 15.93 -24.16 -17.40
CA GLY A 250 16.97 -24.63 -18.32
C GLY A 250 17.12 -23.77 -19.58
N GLY A 251 18.03 -24.21 -20.46
CA GLY A 251 18.24 -23.64 -21.80
C GLY A 251 19.05 -22.34 -21.80
N PHE A 252 19.85 -22.09 -20.76
CA PHE A 252 20.74 -20.95 -20.72
C PHE A 252 22.09 -21.29 -21.38
N ASP A 253 22.40 -20.60 -22.49
CA ASP A 253 23.68 -20.73 -23.22
C ASP A 253 24.12 -19.35 -23.76
N GLN A 254 23.94 -18.30 -22.96
CA GLN A 254 24.14 -16.91 -23.38
C GLN A 254 25.30 -16.26 -22.62
N THR A 255 25.98 -15.31 -23.26
CA THR A 255 27.08 -14.53 -22.64
C THR A 255 27.01 -13.08 -23.07
N GLY A 256 27.63 -12.18 -22.28
CA GLY A 256 27.77 -10.76 -22.63
C GLY A 256 26.49 -9.92 -22.49
N GLY A 257 25.49 -10.45 -21.80
CA GLY A 257 24.28 -9.73 -21.38
C GLY A 257 24.28 -9.36 -19.90
N GLU A 258 23.18 -8.78 -19.46
CA GLU A 258 22.92 -8.36 -18.08
C GLU A 258 21.66 -9.07 -17.54
N TRP A 259 21.65 -9.33 -16.24
CA TRP A 259 20.49 -9.90 -15.56
C TRP A 259 19.49 -8.82 -15.20
N ARG A 260 18.20 -9.10 -15.34
CA ARG A 260 17.14 -8.27 -14.78
C ARG A 260 15.96 -9.09 -14.29
N LEU A 261 15.30 -8.64 -13.24
CA LEU A 261 13.96 -9.11 -12.88
C LEU A 261 12.90 -8.29 -13.60
N SER A 262 11.92 -8.98 -14.19
CA SER A 262 10.74 -8.37 -14.79
C SER A 262 9.49 -8.87 -14.06
N TYR A 263 8.77 -7.97 -13.41
CA TYR A 263 7.61 -8.33 -12.59
C TYR A 263 6.63 -7.16 -12.43
N GLN A 264 5.38 -7.46 -12.10
CA GLN A 264 4.41 -6.42 -11.73
C GLN A 264 4.62 -6.00 -10.28
N LYS A 265 4.46 -4.70 -9.96
CA LYS A 265 4.50 -4.22 -8.57
C LYS A 265 3.51 -4.99 -7.68
N ARG A 266 2.33 -5.38 -8.18
CA ARG A 266 1.25 -6.03 -7.41
C ARG A 266 0.41 -6.94 -8.31
N VAL A 267 -0.31 -7.89 -7.73
CA VAL A 267 -1.23 -8.81 -8.46
C VAL A 267 -2.57 -8.16 -8.80
N ILE A 268 -2.54 -7.00 -9.45
CA ILE A 268 -3.74 -6.23 -9.83
C ILE A 268 -3.64 -5.85 -11.31
N HIS A 269 -4.77 -5.76 -12.02
CA HIS A 269 -4.76 -5.48 -13.47
C HIS A 269 -4.12 -4.13 -13.83
N SER A 270 -4.30 -3.11 -13.00
CA SER A 270 -3.70 -1.78 -13.15
C SER A 270 -2.23 -1.70 -12.72
N SER A 271 -1.63 -2.80 -12.24
CA SER A 271 -0.27 -2.76 -11.73
C SER A 271 0.73 -2.49 -12.84
N LYS A 272 1.64 -1.55 -12.58
CA LYS A 272 2.80 -1.31 -13.43
C LYS A 272 3.79 -2.46 -13.38
N TRP A 273 4.48 -2.65 -14.50
CA TRP A 273 5.63 -3.52 -14.62
C TRP A 273 6.90 -2.80 -14.17
N VAL A 274 7.81 -3.57 -13.64
CA VAL A 274 9.10 -3.16 -13.12
C VAL A 274 10.15 -4.04 -13.79
N ASN A 275 11.15 -3.40 -14.37
CA ASN A 275 12.33 -4.05 -14.91
C ASN A 275 13.52 -3.56 -14.07
N GLU A 276 14.07 -4.43 -13.23
CA GLU A 276 15.16 -4.11 -12.31
C GLU A 276 16.42 -4.87 -12.72
N THR A 277 17.44 -4.15 -13.19
CA THR A 277 18.76 -4.72 -13.45
C THR A 277 19.36 -5.25 -12.16
N LEU A 278 19.98 -6.42 -12.25
CA LEU A 278 20.61 -7.12 -11.15
C LEU A 278 22.11 -7.18 -11.36
N ASP A 279 22.86 -6.91 -10.30
CA ASP A 279 24.28 -7.22 -10.23
C ASP A 279 24.43 -8.56 -9.50
N LEU A 280 24.76 -9.61 -10.25
CA LEU A 280 24.92 -10.97 -9.73
C LEU A 280 26.39 -11.42 -9.69
N SER A 281 27.34 -10.49 -9.87
CA SER A 281 28.77 -10.83 -9.89
C SER A 281 29.24 -11.50 -8.59
N GLU A 282 28.63 -11.14 -7.46
CA GLU A 282 28.95 -11.74 -6.15
C GLU A 282 28.66 -13.25 -6.10
N PHE A 283 27.66 -13.71 -6.85
CA PHE A 283 27.31 -15.13 -6.93
C PHE A 283 28.20 -15.88 -7.92
N GLU A 284 28.61 -15.23 -9.01
CA GLU A 284 29.53 -15.81 -10.00
C GLU A 284 30.92 -16.09 -9.40
N ASP A 285 31.43 -15.21 -8.52
CA ASP A 285 32.70 -15.43 -7.80
C ASP A 285 32.60 -16.56 -6.75
N SER A 286 31.41 -16.81 -6.20
CA SER A 286 31.16 -17.85 -5.19
C SER A 286 31.30 -19.28 -5.76
N MET A 287 31.05 -19.45 -7.05
CA MET A 287 31.25 -20.71 -7.79
C MET A 287 32.73 -21.12 -7.89
N GLY A 288 33.66 -20.19 -7.67
CA GLY A 288 35.10 -20.40 -7.81
C GLY A 288 35.85 -20.82 -6.53
N VAL A 289 35.27 -20.65 -5.34
CA VAL A 289 36.03 -20.77 -4.08
C VAL A 289 35.24 -21.45 -2.95
N LEU A 290 35.15 -22.78 -3.02
CA LEU A 290 34.90 -23.60 -1.82
C LEU A 290 36.15 -23.55 -0.92
N THR A 291 36.22 -22.58 -0.01
CA THR A 291 37.20 -22.59 1.09
C THR A 291 36.52 -22.59 2.45
N LEU A 292 37.16 -23.27 3.41
CA LEU A 292 36.69 -23.52 4.78
C LEU A 292 36.25 -22.28 5.57
N THR A 293 36.54 -21.07 5.08
CA THR A 293 36.06 -19.80 5.63
C THR A 293 34.55 -19.59 5.44
N ASN A 294 33.94 -20.13 4.39
CA ASN A 294 32.50 -19.96 4.11
C ASN A 294 31.62 -20.75 5.09
N VAL A 295 32.12 -21.86 5.65
CA VAL A 295 31.43 -22.62 6.70
C VAL A 295 31.33 -21.83 8.00
N VAL A 296 32.31 -20.97 8.30
CA VAL A 296 32.30 -20.12 9.50
C VAL A 296 31.31 -18.97 9.35
N TRP A 297 31.20 -18.37 8.17
CA TRP A 297 30.22 -17.31 7.89
C TRP A 297 28.77 -17.79 7.91
N VAL A 298 28.48 -18.97 7.33
CA VAL A 298 27.15 -19.58 7.39
C VAL A 298 26.76 -19.94 8.83
N LEU A 299 27.70 -20.41 9.65
CA LEU A 299 27.46 -20.69 11.06
C LEU A 299 27.29 -19.41 11.90
N GLN A 300 27.98 -18.31 11.57
CA GLN A 300 27.84 -17.03 12.27
C GLN A 300 26.53 -16.31 11.90
N MET A 301 26.14 -16.31 10.62
CA MET A 301 24.86 -15.73 10.16
C MET A 301 23.65 -16.59 10.54
N GLY A 302 23.80 -17.88 10.81
CA GLY A 302 22.74 -18.69 11.43
C GLY A 302 22.64 -18.47 12.95
N ALA A 303 23.75 -18.16 13.63
CA ALA A 303 23.77 -17.94 15.07
C ALA A 303 23.26 -16.56 15.51
N ILE A 304 23.44 -15.51 14.68
CA ILE A 304 23.01 -14.15 15.01
C ILE A 304 21.47 -14.00 15.05
N PRO A 305 20.70 -14.53 14.07
CA PRO A 305 19.23 -14.53 14.13
C PRO A 305 18.71 -15.42 15.25
N LEU A 306 19.32 -16.58 15.50
CA LEU A 306 18.90 -17.47 16.59
C LEU A 306 19.18 -16.85 17.97
N ALA A 307 20.29 -16.14 18.15
CA ALA A 307 20.58 -15.41 19.38
C ALA A 307 19.65 -14.20 19.58
N ALA A 308 19.31 -13.48 18.51
CA ALA A 308 18.36 -12.36 18.56
C ALA A 308 16.93 -12.84 18.85
N ILE A 309 16.50 -13.93 18.25
CA ILE A 309 15.19 -14.56 18.49
C ILE A 309 15.14 -15.16 19.92
N ALA A 310 16.20 -15.83 20.37
CA ALA A 310 16.28 -16.34 21.74
C ALA A 310 16.33 -15.21 22.78
N PHE A 311 17.02 -14.11 22.50
CA PHE A 311 17.06 -12.93 23.35
C PHE A 311 15.70 -12.22 23.40
N ALA A 312 15.03 -12.05 22.26
CA ALA A 312 13.67 -11.49 22.20
C ALA A 312 12.64 -12.37 22.93
N PHE A 313 12.76 -13.69 22.82
CA PHE A 313 11.87 -14.64 23.51
C PHE A 313 12.16 -14.75 25.03
N TRP A 314 13.41 -14.52 25.45
CA TRP A 314 13.79 -14.41 26.86
C TRP A 314 13.33 -13.06 27.44
N TRP A 315 13.54 -11.96 26.70
CA TRP A 315 13.11 -10.60 27.03
C TRP A 315 11.59 -10.50 27.20
N SER A 316 10.81 -11.15 26.34
CA SER A 316 9.34 -11.13 26.45
C SER A 316 8.77 -11.95 27.61
N ARG A 317 9.61 -12.67 28.38
CA ARG A 317 9.20 -13.50 29.52
C ARG A 317 9.63 -12.95 30.88
N GLU A 318 10.43 -11.89 30.93
CA GLU A 318 10.75 -11.21 32.19
C GLU A 318 9.75 -10.07 32.44
N GLU A 319 9.06 -10.11 33.58
CA GLU A 319 8.03 -9.11 33.94
C GLU A 319 8.62 -7.73 34.29
N GLU A 320 9.93 -7.59 34.53
CA GLU A 320 10.64 -6.30 34.65
C GLU A 320 12.14 -6.48 34.32
N PRO A 321 12.60 -6.24 33.07
CA PRO A 321 13.99 -6.50 32.66
C PRO A 321 15.00 -5.49 33.22
N PHE A 322 14.52 -4.40 33.83
CA PHE A 322 15.33 -3.50 34.62
C PHE A 322 14.63 -3.26 35.95
N GLY A 323 15.01 -4.03 36.97
CA GLY A 323 14.64 -3.75 38.36
C GLY A 323 15.20 -2.41 38.81
N LEU A 324 14.56 -1.32 38.40
CA LEU A 324 14.71 0.00 39.00
C LEU A 324 13.99 -0.08 40.34
N SER A 325 14.76 -0.24 41.42
CA SER A 325 14.23 -0.11 42.77
C SER A 325 13.54 1.25 42.89
N LYS A 326 12.24 1.23 43.19
CA LYS A 326 11.51 2.38 43.73
C LYS A 326 12.10 2.71 45.10
N ASP A 327 13.23 3.39 45.14
CA ASP A 327 13.74 4.05 46.34
C ASP A 327 14.59 5.25 45.90
N ASP A 328 13.96 6.42 45.92
CA ASP A 328 14.44 7.67 46.54
C ASP A 328 13.74 8.86 45.88
N VAL A 329 12.61 9.24 46.49
CA VAL A 329 11.99 10.56 46.29
C VAL A 329 12.97 11.59 46.87
N ILE A 330 13.66 12.33 46.01
CA ILE A 330 14.39 13.52 46.43
C ILE A 330 13.37 14.66 46.50
N GLU A 331 12.90 14.96 47.71
CA GLU A 331 12.17 16.19 48.00
C GLU A 331 13.09 17.40 47.74
N ALA A 332 12.63 18.32 46.92
CA ALA A 332 13.27 19.62 46.75
C ALA A 332 12.90 20.51 47.94
N GLU A 333 13.87 20.69 48.85
CA GLU A 333 13.81 21.63 49.98
C GLU A 333 13.77 23.08 49.45
N LEU A 334 12.76 23.84 49.87
CA LEU A 334 12.71 25.29 49.72
C LEU A 334 13.72 25.90 50.68
N ILE A 335 14.68 26.66 50.15
CA ILE A 335 15.60 27.50 50.94
C ILE A 335 14.98 28.90 51.04
N ASP A 336 14.96 29.40 52.28
CA ASP A 336 14.35 30.65 52.83
C ASP A 336 14.28 31.89 51.93
#